data_AF-A0A7X1H2S6-F1
#
_entry.id   AF-A0A7X1H2S6-F1
#
_cell.length_a   1.000
_cell.length_b   1.000
_cell.length_c   1.000
_cell.angle_alpha   90.00
_cell.angle_beta   90.00
_cell.angle_gamma   90.00
#
_symmetry.space_group_name_H-M   'P 1'
#
loop_
_entity.id
_entity.type
_entity.pdbx_description
1 polymer ?
#
loop_
_entity_poly.entity_id
_entity_poly.type
_entity_poly.pdbx_seq_one_letter_code
_entity_poly.pdbx_strand_id
1 'polypeptide(L)'
;MPVNSLLAELDERIIAQRIGIPHDEARMRYPIHSNTVKNFDEFNRIIGDYYNTHFTSSISQGGRLSVSESSSRAKEIVEKEYRRREGDIVMAYNDAHDGTNGGLRVVLDIIADGLKRESVERYVRDVFDRYVAPNSWAQQVEIIRQFIAYCGSFLSADIHANPPERYARNYQELIQSYVSALQGTSGLLRRL
;
A
#
# COMPACT_ATOMS: atom_id res chain seq x y z
N MET A 1 5.73 24.27 15.17
CA MET A 1 4.53 23.47 14.84
C MET A 1 4.62 22.16 15.62
N PRO A 2 3.66 21.83 16.50
CA PRO A 2 3.75 20.61 17.28
C PRO A 2 3.50 19.41 16.38
N VAL A 3 4.29 18.35 16.57
CA VAL A 3 4.12 17.02 15.96
C VAL A 3 2.67 16.53 15.98
N ASN A 4 1.86 17.02 16.92
CA ASN A 4 0.44 16.75 17.08
C ASN A 4 -0.39 16.94 15.80
N SER A 5 -0.11 17.95 14.98
CA SER A 5 -0.85 18.14 13.72
C SER A 5 -0.49 17.07 12.68
N LEU A 6 0.78 16.67 12.62
CA LEU A 6 1.21 15.54 11.80
C LEU A 6 0.57 14.24 12.30
N LEU A 7 0.62 13.98 13.61
CA LEU A 7 0.05 12.77 14.22
C LEU A 7 -1.47 12.69 14.03
N ALA A 8 -2.17 13.82 14.11
CA ALA A 8 -3.63 13.85 13.88
C ALA A 8 -4.01 13.50 12.43
N GLU A 9 -3.21 13.92 11.44
CA GLU A 9 -3.42 13.56 10.02
C GLU A 9 -3.03 12.10 9.70
N LEU A 10 -2.11 11.54 10.50
CA LEU A 10 -1.71 10.13 10.46
C LEU A 10 -2.54 9.25 11.39
N ASP A 11 -3.58 9.78 12.03
CA ASP A 11 -4.49 8.98 12.84
C ASP A 11 -5.09 7.87 11.98
N GLU A 12 -5.15 6.67 12.53
CA GLU A 12 -5.61 5.48 11.83
C GLU A 12 -7.01 5.66 11.23
N ARG A 13 -7.91 6.35 11.93
CA ARG A 13 -9.28 6.60 11.45
C ARG A 13 -9.27 7.53 10.25
N ILE A 14 -8.38 8.51 10.22
CA ILE A 14 -8.24 9.43 9.09
C ILE A 14 -7.69 8.69 7.87
N ILE A 15 -6.66 7.87 8.05
CA ILE A 15 -6.11 7.04 6.96
C ILE A 15 -7.17 6.05 6.44
N ALA A 16 -7.90 5.39 7.35
CA ALA A 16 -8.97 4.47 6.98
C ALA A 16 -10.07 5.19 6.18
N GLN A 17 -10.54 6.35 6.62
CA GLN A 17 -11.58 7.11 5.93
C GLN A 17 -11.12 7.63 4.56
N ARG A 18 -9.91 8.18 4.47
CA ARG A 18 -9.41 8.81 3.24
C ARG A 18 -8.90 7.82 2.22
N ILE A 19 -8.33 6.71 2.65
CA ILE A 19 -7.65 5.74 1.78
C ILE A 19 -8.26 4.35 1.92
N GLY A 20 -8.45 3.85 3.13
CA GLY A 20 -8.87 2.46 3.35
C GLY A 20 -10.23 2.14 2.72
N ILE A 21 -11.28 2.84 3.16
CA ILE A 21 -12.66 2.63 2.73
C ILE A 21 -12.82 2.73 1.21
N PRO A 22 -12.30 3.77 0.51
CA PRO A 22 -12.37 3.83 -0.95
C PRO A 22 -11.74 2.63 -1.68
N HIS A 23 -10.67 2.05 -1.12
CA HIS A 23 -10.05 0.85 -1.70
C HIS A 23 -10.88 -0.42 -1.41
N ASP A 24 -11.44 -0.54 -0.21
CA ASP A 24 -12.28 -1.67 0.17
C ASP A 24 -13.59 -1.68 -0.63
N GLU A 25 -14.21 -0.52 -0.85
CA GLU A 25 -15.37 -0.37 -1.73
C GLU A 25 -15.07 -0.77 -3.18
N ALA A 26 -13.92 -0.34 -3.73
CA ALA A 26 -13.54 -0.70 -5.08
C ALA A 26 -13.31 -2.21 -5.24
N ARG A 27 -12.66 -2.84 -4.25
CA ARG A 27 -12.50 -4.29 -4.20
C ARG A 27 -13.85 -5.00 -4.17
N MET A 28 -14.80 -4.53 -3.36
CA MET A 28 -16.14 -5.14 -3.25
C MET A 28 -16.98 -4.99 -4.52
N ARG A 29 -16.83 -3.88 -5.26
CA ARG A 29 -17.62 -3.60 -6.47
C ARG A 29 -17.15 -4.35 -7.71
N TYR A 30 -15.92 -4.85 -7.73
CA TYR A 30 -15.41 -5.55 -8.90
C TYR A 30 -16.06 -6.95 -9.06
N PRO A 31 -16.72 -7.23 -10.19
CA PRO A 31 -17.43 -8.49 -10.37
C PRO A 31 -16.45 -9.62 -10.73
N ILE A 32 -16.46 -10.69 -9.91
CA ILE A 32 -15.73 -11.92 -10.20
C ILE A 32 -16.72 -13.00 -10.62
N HIS A 33 -16.68 -13.38 -11.90
CA HIS A 33 -17.58 -14.38 -12.49
C HIS A 33 -17.03 -15.80 -12.38
N SER A 34 -15.71 -15.95 -12.28
CA SER A 34 -15.00 -17.23 -12.17
C SER A 34 -13.83 -17.06 -11.22
N ASN A 35 -13.55 -18.08 -10.41
CA ASN A 35 -12.33 -18.12 -9.61
C ASN A 35 -11.14 -18.73 -10.35
N THR A 36 -11.34 -19.15 -11.61
CA THR A 36 -10.28 -19.68 -12.47
C THR A 36 -10.18 -18.98 -13.82
N VAL A 37 -9.00 -19.09 -14.44
CA VAL A 37 -8.68 -18.57 -15.78
C VAL A 37 -8.28 -19.71 -16.71
N LYS A 38 -8.53 -19.59 -18.00
CA LYS A 38 -8.27 -20.67 -18.98
C LYS A 38 -6.85 -20.68 -19.52
N ASN A 39 -6.21 -19.52 -19.58
CA ASN A 39 -4.87 -19.35 -20.12
C ASN A 39 -4.22 -18.05 -19.61
N PHE A 40 -2.93 -17.90 -19.91
CA PHE A 40 -2.13 -16.78 -19.43
C PHE A 40 -2.57 -15.41 -20.00
N ASP A 41 -3.14 -15.39 -21.20
CA ASP A 41 -3.66 -14.15 -21.79
C ASP A 41 -4.93 -13.68 -21.07
N GLU A 42 -5.84 -14.60 -20.75
CA GLU A 42 -7.00 -14.31 -19.93
C GLU A 42 -6.60 -13.85 -18.53
N PHE A 43 -5.60 -14.50 -17.91
CA PHE A 43 -5.02 -14.07 -16.64
C PHE A 43 -4.54 -12.63 -16.69
N ASN A 44 -3.68 -12.30 -17.66
CA ASN A 44 -3.11 -10.96 -17.84
C ASN A 44 -4.16 -9.87 -18.07
N ARG A 45 -5.20 -10.22 -18.84
CA ARG A 45 -6.33 -9.32 -19.11
C ARG A 45 -7.12 -9.06 -17.83
N ILE A 46 -7.44 -10.09 -17.05
CA ILE A 46 -8.25 -9.93 -15.84
C ILE A 46 -7.49 -9.16 -14.75
N ILE A 47 -6.23 -9.48 -14.48
CA ILE A 47 -5.45 -8.75 -13.47
C ILE A 47 -5.24 -7.28 -13.88
N GLY A 48 -5.08 -7.01 -15.18
CA GLY A 48 -4.95 -5.65 -15.71
C GLY A 48 -6.26 -4.86 -15.64
N ASP A 49 -7.39 -5.47 -15.99
CA ASP A 49 -8.71 -4.85 -15.90
C ASP A 49 -9.09 -4.56 -14.44
N TYR A 50 -8.81 -5.50 -13.54
CA TYR A 50 -8.97 -5.30 -12.10
C TYR A 50 -8.16 -4.11 -11.60
N TYR A 51 -6.86 -4.08 -11.89
CA TYR A 51 -5.98 -2.97 -11.52
C TYR A 51 -6.53 -1.64 -12.02
N ASN A 52 -6.90 -1.56 -13.30
CA ASN A 52 -7.37 -0.32 -13.91
C ASN A 52 -8.69 0.15 -13.31
N THR A 53 -9.62 -0.78 -13.07
CA THR A 53 -10.91 -0.49 -12.43
C THR A 53 -10.71 0.05 -11.01
N HIS A 54 -9.89 -0.63 -10.20
CA HIS A 54 -9.57 -0.21 -8.83
C HIS A 54 -8.86 1.14 -8.81
N PHE A 55 -7.86 1.34 -9.66
CA PHE A 55 -7.14 2.60 -9.81
C PHE A 55 -8.09 3.75 -10.18
N THR A 56 -8.97 3.53 -11.15
CA THR A 56 -9.93 4.52 -11.62
C THR A 56 -10.86 4.98 -10.52
N SER A 57 -11.37 4.05 -9.71
CA SER A 57 -12.35 4.35 -8.66
C SER A 57 -11.74 4.93 -7.39
N SER A 58 -10.54 4.50 -7.01
CA SER A 58 -9.99 4.80 -5.67
C SER A 58 -8.82 5.77 -5.68
N ILE A 59 -8.15 5.97 -6.82
CA ILE A 59 -6.89 6.73 -6.87
C ILE A 59 -7.01 7.94 -7.80
N SER A 60 -7.46 7.74 -9.04
CA SER A 60 -7.41 8.79 -10.08
C SER A 60 -8.71 9.57 -10.28
N GLN A 61 -9.76 9.28 -9.50
CA GLN A 61 -11.07 9.94 -9.60
C GLN A 61 -11.65 9.91 -11.03
N GLY A 62 -11.53 8.78 -11.73
CA GLY A 62 -12.03 8.60 -13.11
C GLY A 62 -10.95 8.53 -14.19
N GLY A 63 -9.69 8.81 -13.88
CA GLY A 63 -8.58 8.63 -14.82
C GLY A 63 -8.27 7.15 -15.09
N ARG A 64 -8.07 6.76 -16.34
CA ARG A 64 -7.75 5.38 -16.73
C ARG A 64 -6.35 5.26 -17.29
N LEU A 65 -5.69 4.14 -17.02
CA LEU A 65 -4.42 3.79 -17.67
C LEU A 65 -4.67 3.07 -19.00
N SER A 66 -3.64 3.04 -19.85
CA SER A 66 -3.65 2.15 -21.02
C SER A 66 -3.69 0.69 -20.57
N VAL A 67 -4.23 -0.21 -21.41
CA VAL A 67 -4.30 -1.66 -21.11
C VAL A 67 -2.91 -2.23 -20.81
N SER A 68 -1.91 -1.86 -21.61
CA SER A 68 -0.53 -2.32 -21.42
C SER A 68 0.02 -1.86 -20.07
N GLU A 69 -0.22 -0.61 -19.68
CA GLU A 69 0.29 -0.08 -18.42
C GLU A 69 -0.40 -0.73 -17.21
N SER A 70 -1.74 -0.87 -17.24
CA SER A 70 -2.47 -1.53 -16.15
C SER A 70 -2.06 -2.98 -15.99
N SER A 71 -1.86 -3.72 -17.09
CA SER A 71 -1.40 -5.12 -17.02
C SER A 71 0.04 -5.22 -16.51
N SER A 72 0.95 -4.34 -16.93
CA SER A 72 2.33 -4.35 -16.43
C SER A 72 2.38 -4.05 -14.92
N ARG A 73 1.68 -3.02 -14.45
CA ARG A 73 1.65 -2.69 -13.02
C ARG A 73 0.98 -3.77 -12.17
N ALA A 74 -0.08 -4.40 -12.68
CA ALA A 74 -0.70 -5.54 -12.00
C ALA A 74 0.30 -6.70 -11.82
N LYS A 75 1.06 -7.04 -12.87
CA LYS A 75 2.09 -8.08 -12.81
C LYS A 75 3.18 -7.76 -11.80
N GLU A 76 3.66 -6.51 -11.76
CA GLU A 76 4.69 -6.09 -10.81
C GLU A 76 4.24 -6.28 -9.36
N ILE A 77 3.00 -5.93 -9.03
CA ILE A 77 2.44 -6.14 -7.67
C ILE A 77 2.36 -7.63 -7.35
N VAL A 78 1.79 -8.43 -8.26
CA VAL A 78 1.61 -9.87 -8.06
C VAL A 78 2.96 -10.58 -7.93
N GLU A 79 3.89 -10.32 -8.84
CA GLU A 79 5.22 -10.94 -8.81
C GLU A 79 5.98 -10.57 -7.54
N LYS A 80 5.92 -9.29 -7.11
CA LYS A 80 6.55 -8.86 -5.86
C LYS A 80 6.03 -9.62 -4.64
N GLU A 81 4.73 -9.90 -4.57
CA GLU A 81 4.14 -10.65 -3.46
C GLU A 81 4.51 -12.14 -3.53
N TYR A 82 4.45 -12.76 -4.70
CA TYR A 82 4.83 -14.16 -4.88
C TYR A 82 6.31 -14.41 -4.60
N ARG A 83 7.19 -13.48 -4.97
CA ARG A 83 8.64 -13.54 -4.68
C ARG A 83 8.96 -13.64 -3.20
N ARG A 84 8.10 -13.10 -2.32
CA ARG A 84 8.27 -13.23 -0.85
C ARG A 84 8.09 -14.66 -0.36
N ARG A 85 7.51 -15.53 -1.18
CA ARG A 85 7.22 -16.94 -0.90
C ARG A 85 7.94 -17.85 -1.90
N GLU A 86 9.09 -17.39 -2.42
CA GLU A 86 9.91 -18.11 -3.40
C GLU A 86 9.19 -18.43 -4.72
N GLY A 87 8.11 -17.71 -5.03
CA GLY A 87 7.35 -17.87 -6.27
C GLY A 87 7.56 -16.77 -7.29
N ASP A 88 6.79 -16.83 -8.36
CA ASP A 88 6.79 -15.87 -9.47
C ASP A 88 5.39 -15.69 -10.07
N ILE A 89 5.31 -14.92 -11.16
CA ILE A 89 4.06 -14.69 -11.89
C ILE A 89 3.49 -15.96 -12.54
N VAL A 90 4.32 -16.96 -12.83
CA VAL A 90 3.89 -18.23 -13.40
C VAL A 90 3.18 -19.07 -12.34
N MET A 91 3.70 -19.08 -11.10
CA MET A 91 3.00 -19.69 -9.98
C MET A 91 1.65 -19.02 -9.71
N ALA A 92 1.58 -17.68 -9.75
CA ALA A 92 0.31 -16.96 -9.61
C ALA A 92 -0.70 -17.33 -10.71
N TYR A 93 -0.23 -17.48 -11.94
CA TYR A 93 -1.04 -17.99 -13.03
C TYR A 93 -1.54 -19.42 -12.76
N ASN A 94 -0.66 -20.34 -12.34
CA ASN A 94 -1.04 -21.73 -12.07
C ASN A 94 -2.09 -21.81 -10.96
N ASP A 95 -1.92 -21.04 -9.88
CA ASP A 95 -2.94 -20.94 -8.81
C ASP A 95 -4.29 -20.48 -9.37
N ALA A 96 -4.29 -19.43 -10.20
CA ALA A 96 -5.50 -18.95 -10.84
C ALA A 96 -6.05 -19.92 -11.91
N HIS A 97 -5.21 -20.71 -12.58
CA HIS A 97 -5.64 -21.64 -13.62
C HIS A 97 -6.30 -22.88 -13.01
N ASP A 98 -5.62 -23.48 -12.02
CA ASP A 98 -6.03 -24.71 -11.36
C ASP A 98 -7.02 -24.46 -10.21
N GLY A 99 -7.18 -23.20 -9.79
CA GLY A 99 -8.02 -22.82 -8.67
C GLY A 99 -7.43 -23.19 -7.30
N THR A 100 -6.13 -23.44 -7.22
CA THR A 100 -5.41 -23.77 -5.99
C THR A 100 -5.05 -22.52 -5.20
N ASN A 101 -4.76 -22.67 -3.91
CA ASN A 101 -4.34 -21.57 -3.03
C ASN A 101 -5.29 -20.36 -3.03
N GLY A 102 -6.59 -20.58 -3.28
CA GLY A 102 -7.62 -19.56 -3.36
C GLY A 102 -7.86 -18.99 -4.75
N GLY A 103 -7.09 -19.40 -5.75
CA GLY A 103 -7.30 -19.10 -7.16
C GLY A 103 -7.20 -17.61 -7.51
N LEU A 104 -7.95 -17.21 -8.53
CA LEU A 104 -7.93 -15.84 -9.04
C LEU A 104 -8.31 -14.81 -7.97
N ARG A 105 -9.23 -15.14 -7.05
CA ARG A 105 -9.63 -14.23 -5.96
C ARG A 105 -8.42 -13.77 -5.14
N VAL A 106 -7.53 -14.68 -4.77
CA VAL A 106 -6.33 -14.34 -3.99
C VAL A 106 -5.38 -13.46 -4.79
N VAL A 107 -5.21 -13.71 -6.09
CA VAL A 107 -4.39 -12.85 -6.96
C VAL A 107 -4.96 -11.42 -7.04
N LEU A 108 -6.28 -11.28 -7.16
CA LEU A 108 -6.92 -9.96 -7.17
C LEU A 108 -6.84 -9.26 -5.81
N ASP A 109 -6.97 -10.01 -4.72
CA ASP A 109 -6.79 -9.48 -3.37
C ASP A 109 -5.36 -8.95 -3.15
N ILE A 110 -4.34 -9.66 -3.67
CA ILE A 110 -2.94 -9.18 -3.67
C ILE A 110 -2.81 -7.82 -4.38
N ILE A 111 -3.47 -7.65 -5.52
CA ILE A 111 -3.46 -6.37 -6.25
C ILE A 111 -4.16 -5.28 -5.43
N ALA A 112 -5.31 -5.58 -4.82
CA ALA A 112 -6.07 -4.65 -4.01
C ALA A 112 -5.24 -4.14 -2.82
N ASP A 113 -4.61 -5.06 -2.10
CA ASP A 113 -3.78 -4.78 -0.92
C ASP A 113 -2.51 -4.02 -1.33
N GLY A 114 -1.92 -4.35 -2.48
CA GLY A 114 -0.80 -3.61 -3.07
C GLY A 114 -1.15 -2.17 -3.39
N LEU A 115 -2.27 -1.92 -4.09
CA LEU A 115 -2.76 -0.58 -4.41
C LEU A 115 -3.09 0.24 -3.16
N LYS A 116 -3.72 -0.40 -2.15
CA LYS A 116 -4.04 0.22 -0.87
C LYS A 116 -2.76 0.61 -0.13
N ARG A 117 -1.76 -0.29 -0.07
CA ARG A 117 -0.45 -0.02 0.53
C ARG A 117 0.24 1.17 -0.11
N GLU A 118 0.32 1.20 -1.44
CA GLU A 118 0.96 2.30 -2.16
C GLU A 118 0.25 3.64 -1.90
N SER A 119 -1.07 3.62 -1.83
CA SER A 119 -1.86 4.84 -1.59
C SER A 119 -1.69 5.35 -0.16
N VAL A 120 -1.62 4.45 0.83
CA VAL A 120 -1.27 4.81 2.21
C VAL A 120 0.15 5.39 2.26
N GLU A 121 1.13 4.74 1.62
CA GLU A 121 2.52 5.25 1.62
C GLU A 121 2.62 6.65 0.98
N ARG A 122 1.92 6.89 -0.13
CA ARG A 122 1.84 8.21 -0.77
C ARG A 122 1.17 9.24 0.12
N TYR A 123 0.07 8.88 0.79
CA TYR A 123 -0.62 9.77 1.72
C TYR A 123 0.28 10.15 2.91
N VAL A 124 0.93 9.16 3.54
CA VAL A 124 1.86 9.42 4.65
C VAL A 124 3.01 10.31 4.17
N ARG A 125 3.57 10.06 2.99
CA ARG A 125 4.62 10.91 2.40
C ARG A 125 4.15 12.35 2.21
N ASP A 126 2.97 12.56 1.63
CA ASP A 126 2.40 13.91 1.48
C ASP A 126 2.23 14.63 2.83
N VAL A 127 1.76 13.92 3.86
CA VAL A 127 1.67 14.48 5.22
C VAL A 127 3.08 14.88 5.73
N PHE A 128 4.08 14.01 5.60
CA PHE A 128 5.46 14.37 5.97
C PHE A 128 5.97 15.57 5.16
N ASP A 129 5.74 15.62 3.85
CA ASP A 129 6.14 16.74 3.00
C ASP A 129 5.50 18.06 3.48
N ARG A 130 4.20 18.06 3.79
CA ARG A 130 3.48 19.25 4.26
C ARG A 130 3.94 19.75 5.64
N TYR A 131 4.25 18.84 6.55
CA TYR A 131 4.54 19.17 7.95
C TYR A 131 6.03 19.21 8.30
N VAL A 132 6.91 18.60 7.51
CA VAL A 132 8.38 18.54 7.75
C VAL A 132 9.14 19.40 6.75
N ALA A 133 8.81 19.36 5.46
CA ALA A 133 9.60 20.02 4.41
C ALA A 133 9.73 21.57 4.52
N PRO A 134 8.79 22.35 5.09
CA PRO A 134 8.96 23.80 5.17
C PRO A 134 9.71 24.30 6.41
N ASN A 135 10.25 23.41 7.25
CA ASN A 135 10.79 23.79 8.56
C ASN A 135 12.32 23.90 8.60
N SER A 136 12.84 24.70 9.52
CA SER A 136 14.28 24.74 9.81
C SER A 136 14.81 23.34 10.14
N TRP A 137 16.09 23.07 9.83
CA TRP A 137 16.72 21.77 10.10
C TRP A 137 16.50 21.30 11.55
N ALA A 138 16.70 22.19 12.53
CA ALA A 138 16.47 21.87 13.93
C ALA A 138 15.02 21.45 14.22
N GLN A 139 14.06 22.11 13.59
CA GLN A 139 12.64 21.76 13.75
C GLN A 139 12.28 20.47 13.01
N GLN A 140 12.89 20.17 11.86
CA GLN A 140 12.72 18.88 11.17
C GLN A 140 13.19 17.73 12.05
N VAL A 141 14.41 17.82 12.58
CA VAL A 141 14.98 16.83 13.49
C VAL A 141 14.09 16.66 14.72
N GLU A 142 13.58 17.76 15.28
CA GLU A 142 12.70 17.72 16.43
C GLU A 142 11.35 17.03 16.15
N ILE A 143 10.73 17.30 15.00
CA ILE A 143 9.48 16.63 14.59
C ILE A 143 9.71 15.14 14.42
N ILE A 144 10.80 14.74 13.75
CA ILE A 144 11.15 13.34 13.56
C ILE A 144 11.43 12.64 14.89
N ARG A 145 12.18 13.30 15.79
CA ARG A 145 12.46 12.79 17.13
C ARG A 145 11.17 12.54 17.91
N GLN A 146 10.25 13.51 17.90
CA GLN A 146 8.95 13.37 18.56
C GLN A 146 8.09 12.26 17.91
N PHE A 147 8.11 12.14 16.57
CA PHE A 147 7.41 11.07 15.86
C PHE A 147 7.95 9.68 16.22
N ILE A 148 9.28 9.49 16.22
CA ILE A 148 9.92 8.23 16.61
C ILE A 148 9.60 7.90 18.06
N ALA A 149 9.61 8.88 18.96
CA ALA A 149 9.25 8.67 20.36
C ALA A 149 7.78 8.24 20.52
N TYR A 150 6.86 8.84 19.76
CA TYR A 150 5.43 8.53 19.83
C TYR A 150 5.09 7.19 19.19
N CYS A 151 5.62 6.91 18.00
CA CYS A 151 5.34 5.69 17.23
C CYS A 151 6.32 4.55 17.55
N GLY A 152 7.26 4.73 18.48
CA GLY A 152 8.43 3.89 18.66
C GLY A 152 8.14 2.40 18.84
N SER A 153 7.06 2.05 19.55
CA SER A 153 6.64 0.66 19.75
C SER A 153 6.24 -0.06 18.45
N PHE A 154 5.93 0.70 17.40
CA PHE A 154 5.52 0.17 16.10
C PHE A 154 6.66 0.16 15.08
N LEU A 155 7.71 0.96 15.28
CA LEU A 155 8.82 1.09 14.33
C LEU A 155 9.82 -0.06 14.45
N SER A 156 10.56 -0.35 13.38
CA SER A 156 11.58 -1.41 13.40
C SER A 156 12.77 -1.04 14.30
N ALA A 157 13.48 -2.05 14.81
CA ALA A 157 14.66 -1.85 15.64
C ALA A 157 15.75 -1.00 14.95
N ASP A 158 15.87 -1.12 13.62
CA ASP A 158 16.81 -0.32 12.82
C ASP A 158 16.49 1.17 12.86
N ILE A 159 15.21 1.55 12.99
CA ILE A 159 14.83 2.96 13.16
C ILE A 159 15.39 3.50 14.47
N HIS A 160 15.26 2.74 15.56
CA HIS A 160 15.76 3.12 16.90
C HIS A 160 17.29 3.18 16.99
N ALA A 161 17.99 2.36 16.21
CA ALA A 161 19.45 2.30 16.21
C ALA A 161 20.12 3.52 15.56
N ASN A 162 19.36 4.38 14.89
CA ASN A 162 19.89 5.50 14.11
C ASN A 162 19.41 6.86 14.64
N PRO A 163 20.22 7.92 14.48
CA PRO A 163 19.86 9.25 14.94
C PRO A 163 18.70 9.84 14.11
N PRO A 164 17.77 10.62 14.74
CA PRO A 164 16.65 11.28 14.06
C PRO A 164 17.05 12.12 12.84
N GLU A 165 18.25 12.70 12.84
CA GLU A 165 18.86 13.47 11.76
C GLU A 165 18.90 12.69 10.44
N ARG A 166 19.15 11.38 10.50
CA ARG A 166 19.15 10.52 9.32
C ARG A 166 17.79 10.57 8.62
N TYR A 167 16.72 10.45 9.40
CA TYR A 167 15.35 10.40 8.89
C TYR A 167 14.77 11.80 8.62
N ALA A 168 15.29 12.85 9.25
CA ALA A 168 14.98 14.23 8.89
C ALA A 168 15.50 14.60 7.49
N ARG A 169 16.68 14.08 7.11
CA ARG A 169 17.22 14.27 5.75
C ARG A 169 16.48 13.44 4.71
N ASN A 170 16.07 12.22 5.05
CA ASN A 170 15.27 11.36 4.18
C ASN A 170 14.39 10.42 5.02
N TYR A 171 13.09 10.72 5.10
CA TYR A 171 12.12 9.94 5.88
C TYR A 171 11.56 8.72 5.13
N GLN A 172 12.06 8.37 3.95
CA GLN A 172 11.54 7.23 3.18
C GLN A 172 11.55 5.93 3.97
N GLU A 173 12.66 5.58 4.62
CA GLU A 173 12.78 4.36 5.43
C GLU A 173 11.86 4.41 6.66
N LEU A 174 11.74 5.57 7.31
CA LEU A 174 10.86 5.78 8.44
C LEU A 174 9.38 5.58 8.06
N ILE A 175 8.96 6.14 6.92
CA ILE A 175 7.60 5.96 6.38
C ILE A 175 7.36 4.49 6.06
N GLN A 176 8.29 3.83 5.38
CA GLN A 176 8.14 2.41 5.03
C GLN A 176 8.02 1.52 6.28
N SER A 177 8.80 1.81 7.33
CA SER A 177 8.69 1.12 8.61
C SER A 177 7.33 1.36 9.25
N TYR A 178 6.88 2.61 9.33
CA TYR A 178 5.58 2.98 9.91
C TYR A 178 4.40 2.36 9.15
N VAL A 179 4.38 2.44 7.82
CA VAL A 179 3.32 1.84 6.98
C VAL A 179 3.30 0.32 7.13
N SER A 180 4.47 -0.32 7.17
CA SER A 180 4.55 -1.77 7.40
C SER A 180 4.03 -2.15 8.80
N ALA A 181 4.29 -1.31 9.80
CA ALA A 181 3.78 -1.52 11.14
C ALA A 181 2.26 -1.40 11.21
N LEU A 182 1.67 -0.37 10.58
CA LEU A 182 0.21 -0.21 10.45
C LEU A 182 -0.44 -1.44 9.81
N GLN A 183 0.23 -2.05 8.82
CA GLN A 183 -0.24 -3.30 8.19
C GLN A 183 -0.06 -4.53 9.10
N GLY A 184 1.00 -4.57 9.91
CA GLY A 184 1.28 -5.68 10.83
C GLY A 184 0.39 -5.71 12.07
N THR A 185 0.02 -4.56 12.61
CA THR A 185 -0.99 -4.43 13.69
C THR A 185 -2.42 -4.60 13.18
N SER A 186 -2.62 -4.74 11.87
CA SER A 186 -3.93 -4.83 11.24
C SER A 186 -4.60 -6.22 11.32
N GLY A 187 -5.04 -6.54 12.53
CA GLY A 187 -6.43 -7.00 12.68
C GLY A 187 -7.46 -5.91 12.33
N LEU A 188 -7.02 -4.67 12.09
CA LEU A 188 -7.80 -3.46 11.82
C LEU A 188 -8.13 -3.21 10.33
N LEU A 189 -7.18 -3.35 9.38
CA LEU A 189 -7.50 -3.27 7.94
C LEU A 189 -8.34 -4.46 7.42
N ARG A 190 -8.52 -5.51 8.22
CA ARG A 190 -9.31 -6.71 7.90
C ARG A 190 -10.72 -6.69 8.52
N ARG A 191 -11.05 -5.66 9.31
CA ARG A 191 -12.32 -5.52 10.06
C ARG A 191 -13.07 -4.21 9.78
N LEU A 192 -12.60 -3.43 8.81
CA LEU A 192 -13.38 -2.40 8.14
C LEU A 192 -13.81 -2.94 6.77
#